data_AF-Q2JI34-F1
#
_entry.id   AF-Q2JI34-F1
#
_cell.length_a   1.000
_cell.length_b   1.000
_cell.length_c   1.000
_cell.angle_alpha   90.00
_cell.angle_beta   90.00
_cell.angle_gamma   90.00
#
_symmetry.space_group_name_H-M   'P 1'
#
loop_
_entity.id
_entity.type
_entity.pdbx_description
1 polymer ?
#
loop_
_entity_poly.entity_id
_entity_poly.type
_entity_poly.pdbx_seq_one_letter_code
_entity_poly.pdbx_strand_id
1 'polypeptide(L)'
;MSWACSPSLACLDWRRSIFVVFCFVVFCLALCCLMRPTPELAALLRRTADRIQSQHWGFWDWEYCWRDSTRCNCGLLVREALGWDRQQLSLRIHRGTWRSIAQTAYRTVALALRDPWQLEGQCEATGLRLGYVFEKMAELGFDQPEDFAALEELSDPVILARLAEKGVEPAQRDQAIHVALYMRELADWIDEQLQAQAQISRLSQPLPKTPGILVQQSVHLT
;
A
#
# COMPACT_ATOMS: atom_id res chain seq x y z
N MET A 1 71.87 -16.60 -9.80
CA MET A 1 71.18 -15.34 -9.47
C MET A 1 69.69 -15.68 -9.44
N SER A 2 68.88 -15.46 -8.42
CA SER A 2 69.03 -14.97 -7.05
C SER A 2 67.57 -14.89 -6.55
N TRP A 3 67.24 -15.57 -5.43
CA TRP A 3 66.12 -15.30 -4.48
C TRP A 3 64.66 -15.33 -5.01
N ALA A 4 63.76 -16.21 -4.59
CA ALA A 4 63.13 -16.46 -3.27
C ALA A 4 61.70 -15.86 -3.16
N CYS A 5 60.88 -16.55 -2.34
CA CYS A 5 59.59 -16.17 -1.73
C CYS A 5 58.24 -16.57 -2.42
N SER A 6 57.72 -17.73 -2.02
CA SER A 6 56.34 -17.86 -1.46
C SER A 6 56.36 -17.36 0.02
N PRO A 7 55.25 -17.08 0.76
CA PRO A 7 53.89 -17.67 0.69
C PRO A 7 52.71 -16.73 1.09
N SER A 8 51.52 -17.31 1.28
CA SER A 8 50.51 -17.00 2.34
C SER A 8 49.28 -16.12 2.02
N LEU A 9 48.12 -16.81 1.97
CA LEU A 9 46.84 -16.54 2.67
C LEU A 9 46.46 -15.08 3.01
N ALA A 10 45.28 -14.65 2.52
CA ALA A 10 44.40 -13.77 3.30
C ALA A 10 42.94 -13.78 2.79
N CYS A 11 42.06 -14.21 3.69
CA CYS A 11 40.76 -13.59 4.03
C CYS A 11 39.70 -13.41 2.92
N LEU A 12 38.77 -14.37 2.89
CA LEU A 12 37.37 -14.14 2.53
C LEU A 12 36.78 -13.06 3.45
N ASP A 13 36.57 -11.87 2.89
CA ASP A 13 35.98 -10.71 3.54
C ASP A 13 34.46 -10.88 3.70
N TRP A 14 34.04 -11.48 4.82
CA TRP A 14 32.63 -11.62 5.20
C TRP A 14 31.94 -10.28 5.51
N ARG A 15 32.68 -9.15 5.63
CA ARG A 15 32.07 -7.84 5.97
C ARG A 15 31.37 -7.17 4.79
N ARG A 16 31.70 -7.54 3.55
CA ARG A 16 31.05 -6.98 2.35
C ARG A 16 29.65 -7.53 2.08
N SER A 17 29.32 -8.73 2.55
CA SER A 17 28.01 -9.35 2.27
C SER A 17 26.88 -8.79 3.14
N ILE A 18 27.18 -8.37 4.38
CA ILE A 18 26.16 -7.83 5.30
C ILE A 18 25.77 -6.40 4.89
N PHE A 19 26.70 -5.60 4.37
CA PHE A 19 26.43 -4.22 3.99
C PHE A 19 25.53 -4.09 2.75
N VAL A 20 25.63 -5.03 1.80
CA VAL A 20 24.79 -5.03 0.59
C VAL A 20 23.34 -5.43 0.91
N VAL A 21 23.14 -6.41 1.80
CA VAL A 21 21.80 -6.81 2.25
C VAL A 21 21.14 -5.69 3.08
N PHE A 22 21.90 -5.00 3.93
CA PHE A 22 21.38 -3.90 4.73
C PHE A 22 21.03 -2.66 3.87
N CYS A 23 21.81 -2.37 2.82
CA CYS A 23 21.47 -1.30 1.88
C CYS A 23 20.22 -1.62 1.06
N PHE A 24 20.00 -2.86 0.63
CA PHE A 24 18.81 -3.21 -0.16
C PHE A 24 17.51 -3.11 0.65
N VAL A 25 17.54 -3.50 1.93
CA VAL A 25 16.38 -3.42 2.83
C VAL A 25 16.06 -1.98 3.23
N VAL A 26 17.08 -1.13 3.42
CA VAL A 26 16.91 0.29 3.78
C VAL A 26 16.56 1.17 2.57
N PHE A 27 17.03 0.85 1.37
CA PHE A 27 16.76 1.65 0.17
C PHE A 27 15.37 1.38 -0.45
N CYS A 28 14.78 0.19 -0.26
CA CYS A 28 13.39 -0.08 -0.66
C CYS A 28 12.35 0.63 0.21
N LEU A 29 12.70 1.03 1.44
CA LEU A 29 11.77 1.71 2.35
C LEU A 29 11.63 3.21 2.06
N ALA A 30 12.48 3.81 1.21
CA ALA A 30 12.59 5.26 1.11
C ALA A 30 12.13 5.89 -0.22
N LEU A 31 12.00 5.15 -1.32
CA LEU A 31 11.61 5.76 -2.61
C LEU A 31 10.81 4.78 -3.47
N CYS A 32 9.49 4.73 -3.24
CA CYS A 32 8.46 4.67 -4.29
C CYS A 32 7.09 4.81 -3.61
N CYS A 33 6.32 5.79 -4.05
CA CYS A 33 5.00 6.19 -3.57
C CYS A 33 4.07 4.99 -3.33
N LEU A 34 3.85 4.60 -2.09
CA LEU A 34 2.85 3.59 -1.78
C LEU A 34 2.09 3.97 -0.51
N MET A 35 0.78 3.74 -0.62
CA MET A 35 -0.23 3.75 0.42
C MET A 35 0.30 3.20 1.75
N ARG A 36 -0.19 3.75 2.86
CA ARG A 36 0.14 3.26 4.20
C ARG A 36 -0.43 1.84 4.39
N PRO A 37 0.40 0.81 4.64
CA PRO A 37 -0.08 -0.55 4.77
C PRO A 37 -0.90 -0.71 6.06
N THR A 38 -2.12 -1.21 5.94
CA THR A 38 -2.98 -1.55 7.08
C THR A 38 -3.62 -2.93 6.87
N PRO A 39 -3.84 -3.72 7.94
CA PRO A 39 -4.57 -4.99 7.84
C PRO A 39 -5.98 -4.81 7.28
N GLU A 40 -6.64 -3.72 7.64
CA GLU A 40 -7.99 -3.37 7.20
C GLU A 40 -8.04 -3.16 5.68
N LEU A 41 -7.03 -2.49 5.12
CA LEU A 41 -6.91 -2.25 3.68
C LEU A 41 -6.66 -3.55 2.91
N ALA A 42 -5.74 -4.40 3.38
CA ALA A 42 -5.49 -5.70 2.75
C ALA A 42 -6.77 -6.56 2.73
N ALA A 43 -7.50 -6.62 3.85
CA ALA A 43 -8.76 -7.34 3.93
C ALA A 43 -9.83 -6.74 3.02
N LEU A 44 -9.92 -5.41 2.95
CA LEU A 44 -10.87 -4.70 2.09
C LEU A 44 -10.61 -4.96 0.60
N LEU A 45 -9.36 -4.89 0.17
CA LEU A 45 -8.95 -5.19 -1.21
C LEU A 45 -9.30 -6.62 -1.59
N ARG A 46 -9.06 -7.60 -0.72
CA ARG A 46 -9.43 -9.00 -0.97
C ARG A 46 -10.93 -9.19 -1.11
N ARG A 47 -11.73 -8.66 -0.19
CA ARG A 47 -13.20 -8.76 -0.28
C ARG A 47 -13.73 -8.11 -1.56
N THR A 48 -13.16 -6.96 -1.93
CA THR A 48 -13.53 -6.27 -3.17
C THR A 48 -13.15 -7.11 -4.39
N ALA A 49 -11.95 -7.72 -4.41
CA ALA A 49 -11.53 -8.63 -5.48
C ALA A 49 -12.43 -9.88 -5.56
N ASP A 50 -12.78 -10.49 -4.42
CA ASP A 50 -13.69 -11.64 -4.34
C ASP A 50 -15.08 -11.26 -4.88
N ARG A 51 -15.58 -10.06 -4.55
CA ARG A 51 -16.84 -9.54 -5.07
C ARG A 51 -16.81 -9.34 -6.58
N ILE A 52 -15.73 -8.75 -7.11
CA ILE A 52 -15.55 -8.57 -8.56
C ILE A 52 -15.50 -9.94 -9.27
N GLN A 53 -14.79 -10.91 -8.68
CA GLN A 53 -14.59 -12.22 -9.29
C GLN A 53 -15.82 -13.15 -9.20
N SER A 54 -16.60 -13.03 -8.13
CA SER A 54 -17.82 -13.83 -7.90
C SER A 54 -19.02 -13.39 -8.76
N GLN A 55 -18.93 -12.23 -9.41
CA GLN A 55 -19.96 -11.76 -10.32
C GLN A 55 -19.88 -12.51 -11.65
N HIS A 56 -21.03 -12.99 -12.13
CA HIS A 56 -21.10 -13.74 -13.37
C HIS A 56 -20.92 -12.77 -14.54
N TRP A 57 -19.93 -13.02 -15.38
CA TRP A 57 -19.64 -12.26 -16.61
C TRP A 57 -20.70 -12.48 -17.72
N GLY A 58 -21.98 -12.31 -17.38
CA GLY A 58 -23.10 -12.37 -18.31
C GLY A 58 -23.25 -11.09 -19.12
N PHE A 59 -24.01 -11.16 -20.21
CA PHE A 59 -24.27 -10.07 -21.16
C PHE A 59 -24.86 -8.79 -20.52
N TRP A 60 -25.32 -8.86 -19.26
CA TRP A 60 -25.96 -7.76 -18.52
C TRP A 60 -25.35 -7.47 -17.15
N ASP A 61 -24.25 -8.14 -16.74
CA ASP A 61 -23.73 -7.95 -15.39
C ASP A 61 -22.72 -6.81 -15.32
N TRP A 62 -23.30 -5.64 -15.05
CA TRP A 62 -22.68 -4.34 -14.94
C TRP A 62 -22.16 -4.08 -13.52
N GLU A 63 -21.51 -5.04 -12.87
CA GLU A 63 -20.76 -4.82 -11.62
C GLU A 63 -19.73 -3.70 -11.80
N TYR A 64 -18.71 -4.08 -12.56
CA TYR A 64 -17.56 -3.26 -12.85
C TYR A 64 -17.81 -2.36 -14.07
N CYS A 65 -17.38 -1.10 -14.00
CA CYS A 65 -17.25 -0.21 -15.15
C CYS A 65 -16.22 0.86 -14.84
N TRP A 66 -15.07 0.79 -15.52
CA TRP A 66 -13.98 1.74 -15.32
C TRP A 66 -14.40 3.21 -15.59
N ARG A 67 -15.35 3.45 -16.51
CA ARG A 67 -15.82 4.80 -16.87
C ARG A 67 -16.85 5.39 -15.91
N ASP A 68 -17.26 4.65 -14.88
CA ASP A 68 -18.23 5.06 -13.87
C ASP A 68 -17.54 5.12 -12.52
N SER A 69 -17.43 6.32 -11.93
CA SER A 69 -16.77 6.56 -10.64
C SER A 69 -17.39 5.77 -9.47
N THR A 70 -18.58 5.20 -9.63
CA THR A 70 -19.23 4.37 -8.62
C THR A 70 -18.97 2.87 -8.79
N ARG A 71 -18.33 2.47 -9.90
CA ARG A 71 -18.18 1.07 -10.36
C ARG A 71 -16.79 0.74 -10.91
N CYS A 72 -15.88 1.71 -10.94
CA CYS A 72 -14.46 1.51 -11.20
C CYS A 72 -13.73 0.98 -9.94
N ASN A 73 -12.40 0.83 -10.02
CA ASN A 73 -11.57 0.20 -9.00
C ASN A 73 -11.73 0.89 -7.64
N CYS A 74 -11.48 2.20 -7.60
CA CYS A 74 -11.63 3.02 -6.40
C CYS A 74 -13.10 3.13 -5.96
N GLY A 75 -14.04 3.21 -6.90
CA GLY A 75 -15.47 3.33 -6.61
C GLY A 75 -16.04 2.12 -5.89
N LEU A 76 -15.67 0.91 -6.35
CA LEU A 76 -16.04 -0.34 -5.69
C LEU A 76 -15.39 -0.46 -4.32
N LEU A 77 -14.11 -0.10 -4.20
CA LEU A 77 -13.39 -0.16 -2.94
C LEU A 77 -14.01 0.77 -1.87
N VAL A 78 -14.38 1.98 -2.27
CA VAL A 78 -15.07 2.96 -1.40
C VAL A 78 -16.45 2.46 -0.97
N ARG A 79 -17.22 1.88 -1.89
CA ARG A 79 -18.52 1.29 -1.56
C ARG A 79 -18.37 0.18 -0.53
N GLU A 80 -17.39 -0.69 -0.71
CA GLU A 80 -17.10 -1.78 0.21
C GLU A 80 -16.63 -1.24 1.57
N ALA A 81 -15.77 -0.22 1.59
CA ALA A 81 -15.27 0.40 2.82
C ALA A 81 -16.37 1.03 3.66
N LEU A 82 -17.29 1.75 3.01
CA LEU A 82 -18.35 2.50 3.67
C LEU A 82 -19.63 1.69 3.87
N GLY A 83 -19.68 0.46 3.34
CA GLY A 83 -20.92 -0.33 3.28
C GLY A 83 -22.01 0.35 2.46
N TRP A 84 -21.62 1.15 1.46
CA TRP A 84 -22.55 1.93 0.64
C TRP A 84 -22.94 1.21 -0.65
N ASP A 85 -24.19 1.36 -1.03
CA ASP A 85 -24.64 1.02 -2.37
C ASP A 85 -24.20 2.07 -3.41
N ARG A 86 -24.47 1.77 -4.69
CA ARG A 86 -24.14 2.65 -5.80
C ARG A 86 -24.86 4.00 -5.71
N GLN A 87 -26.12 4.01 -5.29
CA GLN A 87 -26.93 5.23 -5.23
C GLN A 87 -26.38 6.17 -4.18
N GLN A 88 -26.06 5.66 -2.99
CA GLN A 88 -25.46 6.40 -1.89
C GLN A 88 -24.14 7.05 -2.32
N LEU A 89 -23.26 6.33 -3.02
CA LEU A 89 -22.01 6.90 -3.52
C LEU A 89 -22.25 7.94 -4.63
N SER A 90 -23.21 7.71 -5.54
CA SER A 90 -23.53 8.63 -6.63
C SER A 90 -24.05 10.00 -6.14
N LEU A 91 -24.65 10.07 -4.95
CA LEU A 91 -25.05 11.32 -4.31
C LEU A 91 -23.87 12.11 -3.74
N ARG A 92 -22.69 11.48 -3.63
CA ARG A 92 -21.46 12.05 -3.08
C ARG A 92 -20.39 12.26 -4.14
N ILE A 93 -20.52 11.63 -5.30
CA ILE A 93 -19.54 11.63 -6.39
C ILE A 93 -20.25 11.78 -7.73
N HIS A 94 -19.88 12.82 -8.49
CA HIS A 94 -20.42 13.10 -9.81
C HIS A 94 -19.28 13.09 -10.83
N ARG A 95 -19.56 12.54 -12.02
CA ARG A 95 -18.80 12.56 -13.28
C ARG A 95 -17.27 12.66 -13.18
N GLY A 96 -16.56 11.62 -13.60
CA GLY A 96 -15.10 11.61 -13.72
C GLY A 96 -14.51 10.28 -13.28
N THR A 97 -13.18 10.18 -13.25
CA THR A 97 -12.47 9.06 -12.61
C THR A 97 -11.96 9.50 -11.24
N TRP A 98 -11.75 8.56 -10.31
CA TRP A 98 -11.23 8.92 -8.97
C TRP A 98 -9.89 9.63 -9.02
N ARG A 99 -9.04 9.31 -10.00
CA ARG A 99 -7.80 10.05 -10.25
C ARG A 99 -8.07 11.54 -10.44
N SER A 100 -8.95 11.91 -11.38
CA SER A 100 -9.27 13.30 -11.66
C SER A 100 -9.93 14.01 -10.46
N ILE A 101 -10.78 13.27 -9.74
CA ILE A 101 -11.50 13.75 -8.57
C ILE A 101 -10.53 13.99 -7.40
N ALA A 102 -9.62 13.05 -7.12
CA ALA A 102 -8.60 13.13 -6.07
C ALA A 102 -7.63 14.29 -6.34
N GLN A 103 -7.06 14.36 -7.54
CA GLN A 103 -6.16 15.45 -7.91
C GLN A 103 -6.81 16.82 -7.74
N THR A 104 -8.09 16.95 -8.12
CA THR A 104 -8.81 18.22 -7.95
C THR A 104 -9.11 18.51 -6.49
N ALA A 105 -9.61 17.53 -5.73
CA ALA A 105 -9.93 17.69 -4.32
C ALA A 105 -8.69 18.07 -3.49
N TYR A 106 -7.56 17.40 -3.70
CA TYR A 106 -6.30 17.73 -3.02
C TYR A 106 -5.78 19.12 -3.38
N ARG A 107 -5.87 19.53 -4.66
CA ARG A 107 -5.51 20.90 -5.07
C ARG A 107 -6.41 21.93 -4.37
N THR A 108 -7.71 21.67 -4.29
CA THR A 108 -8.67 22.55 -3.61
C THR A 108 -8.41 22.62 -2.11
N VAL A 109 -8.12 21.50 -1.44
CA VAL A 109 -7.77 21.49 0.00
C VAL A 109 -6.44 22.21 0.24
N ALA A 110 -5.43 21.99 -0.60
CA ALA A 110 -4.15 22.71 -0.51
C ALA A 110 -4.33 24.23 -0.72
N LEU A 111 -5.28 24.65 -1.56
CA LEU A 111 -5.67 26.05 -1.72
C LEU A 111 -6.48 26.57 -0.52
N ALA A 112 -7.41 25.78 0.02
CA ALA A 112 -8.25 26.15 1.17
C ALA A 112 -7.45 26.26 2.48
N LEU A 113 -6.39 25.46 2.65
CA LEU A 113 -5.41 25.64 3.73
C LEU A 113 -4.62 26.94 3.61
N ARG A 114 -4.59 27.54 2.42
CA ARG A 114 -3.94 28.83 2.15
C ARG A 114 -4.87 30.02 2.37
N ASP A 115 -6.19 29.83 2.23
CA ASP A 115 -7.22 30.84 2.55
C ASP A 115 -8.56 30.18 3.00
N PRO A 116 -8.80 30.07 4.32
CA PRO A 116 -9.97 29.38 4.88
C PRO A 116 -11.32 30.02 4.54
N TRP A 117 -11.35 31.26 4.04
CA TRP A 117 -12.60 31.97 3.74
C TRP A 117 -13.16 31.68 2.34
N GLN A 118 -12.47 30.89 1.51
CA GLN A 118 -13.00 30.41 0.22
C GLN A 118 -13.81 29.10 0.31
N LEU A 119 -14.04 28.58 1.53
CA LEU A 119 -14.64 27.25 1.79
C LEU A 119 -16.17 27.15 1.59
N GLU A 120 -16.86 28.22 1.18
CA GLU A 120 -18.30 28.13 0.84
C GLU A 120 -18.53 27.69 -0.61
N GLY A 121 -17.48 27.70 -1.45
CA GLY A 121 -17.52 27.22 -2.82
C GLY A 121 -17.41 25.70 -2.88
N GLN A 122 -18.45 25.03 -3.36
CA GLN A 122 -18.35 23.65 -3.87
C GLN A 122 -17.18 23.60 -4.86
N CYS A 123 -16.38 22.52 -4.85
CA CYS A 123 -15.36 22.30 -5.87
C CYS A 123 -16.03 22.35 -7.26
N GLU A 124 -15.75 23.36 -8.09
CA GLU A 124 -16.45 23.58 -9.36
C GLU A 124 -16.35 22.38 -10.33
N ALA A 125 -15.30 21.56 -10.20
CA ALA A 125 -15.12 20.36 -11.01
C ALA A 125 -16.00 19.18 -10.58
N THR A 126 -16.43 19.13 -9.30
CA THR A 126 -17.07 17.93 -8.72
C THR A 126 -18.39 18.20 -7.99
N GLY A 127 -18.64 19.42 -7.52
CA GLY A 127 -19.88 19.86 -6.88
C GLY A 127 -20.17 19.27 -5.48
N LEU A 128 -19.22 18.56 -4.84
CA LEU A 128 -19.56 17.59 -3.78
C LEU A 128 -18.74 17.63 -2.49
N ARG A 129 -19.33 17.08 -1.41
CA ARG A 129 -18.70 16.76 -0.11
C ARG A 129 -17.74 15.55 -0.21
N LEU A 130 -16.86 15.57 -1.19
CA LEU A 130 -15.86 14.53 -1.45
C LEU A 130 -14.84 14.39 -0.32
N GLY A 131 -14.62 15.45 0.45
CA GLY A 131 -13.71 15.46 1.60
C GLY A 131 -13.96 14.31 2.57
N TYR A 132 -15.23 13.98 2.85
CA TYR A 132 -15.56 12.85 3.73
C TYR A 132 -15.10 11.50 3.15
N VAL A 133 -15.24 11.30 1.84
CA VAL A 133 -14.86 10.02 1.23
C VAL A 133 -13.35 9.89 1.16
N PHE A 134 -12.64 10.99 0.87
CA PHE A 134 -11.17 11.01 0.92
C PHE A 134 -10.64 10.80 2.33
N GLU A 135 -11.26 11.42 3.34
CA GLU A 135 -10.92 11.20 4.75
C GLU A 135 -11.04 9.72 5.11
N LYS A 136 -12.14 9.06 4.72
CA LYS A 136 -12.32 7.62 4.96
C LYS A 136 -11.35 6.74 4.19
N MET A 137 -10.98 7.11 2.98
CA MET A 137 -9.97 6.37 2.21
C MET A 137 -8.55 6.56 2.77
N ALA A 138 -8.23 7.77 3.24
CA ALA A 138 -6.97 8.04 3.95
C ALA A 138 -6.90 7.29 5.28
N GLU A 139 -8.00 7.22 6.06
CA GLU A 139 -8.06 6.39 7.27
C GLU A 139 -7.65 4.93 6.99
N LEU A 140 -8.05 4.39 5.84
CA LEU A 140 -7.69 3.03 5.39
C LEU A 140 -6.25 2.92 4.88
N GLY A 141 -5.63 4.01 4.44
CA GLY A 141 -4.23 4.05 4.01
C GLY A 141 -3.97 4.70 2.65
N PHE A 142 -5.00 5.14 1.93
CA PHE A 142 -4.85 5.92 0.69
C PHE A 142 -4.61 7.40 1.02
N ASP A 143 -3.40 7.69 1.49
CA ASP A 143 -3.05 9.00 2.04
C ASP A 143 -2.65 10.01 0.94
N GLN A 144 -2.32 9.54 -0.27
CA GLN A 144 -1.86 10.38 -1.38
C GLN A 144 -2.73 10.25 -2.65
N PRO A 145 -2.84 11.31 -3.47
CA PRO A 145 -3.51 11.24 -4.78
C PRO A 145 -2.97 10.15 -5.71
N GLU A 146 -1.66 9.89 -5.62
CA GLU A 146 -0.95 8.89 -6.40
C GLU A 146 -1.45 7.48 -6.09
N ASP A 147 -1.88 7.20 -4.86
CA ASP A 147 -2.41 5.89 -4.46
C ASP A 147 -3.71 5.58 -5.23
N PHE A 148 -4.61 6.57 -5.33
CA PHE A 148 -5.83 6.46 -6.13
C PHE A 148 -5.50 6.33 -7.62
N ALA A 149 -4.52 7.09 -8.10
CA ALA A 149 -4.11 7.05 -9.49
C ALA A 149 -3.52 5.69 -9.89
N ALA A 150 -2.73 5.07 -9.01
CA ALA A 150 -2.14 3.76 -9.20
C ALA A 150 -3.21 2.67 -9.21
N LEU A 151 -4.12 2.69 -8.23
CA LEU A 151 -5.22 1.73 -8.16
C LEU A 151 -6.16 1.85 -9.37
N GLU A 152 -6.52 3.07 -9.78
CA GLU A 152 -7.49 3.28 -10.86
C GLU A 152 -6.98 2.82 -12.22
N GLU A 153 -5.66 2.74 -12.38
CA GLU A 153 -5.03 2.42 -13.66
C GLU A 153 -4.15 1.19 -13.64
N LEU A 154 -4.20 0.45 -12.53
CA LEU A 154 -3.44 -0.77 -12.32
C LEU A 154 -1.94 -0.54 -12.57
N SER A 155 -1.41 0.59 -12.11
CA SER A 155 -0.11 1.11 -12.57
C SER A 155 0.99 1.10 -11.51
N ASP A 156 0.75 0.51 -10.33
CA ASP A 156 1.83 0.34 -9.35
C ASP A 156 2.92 -0.58 -9.92
N PRO A 157 4.18 -0.10 -10.01
CA PRO A 157 5.25 -0.85 -10.65
C PRO A 157 5.65 -2.13 -9.89
N VAL A 158 5.52 -2.13 -8.57
CA VAL A 158 5.84 -3.31 -7.73
C VAL A 158 4.79 -4.38 -7.97
N ILE A 159 3.51 -4.00 -7.99
CA ILE A 159 2.42 -4.94 -8.22
C ILE A 159 2.45 -5.48 -9.66
N LEU A 160 2.71 -4.63 -10.65
CA LEU A 160 2.86 -5.06 -12.04
C LEU A 160 4.00 -6.06 -12.22
N ALA A 161 5.17 -5.82 -11.63
CA ALA A 161 6.28 -6.77 -11.70
C ALA A 161 5.91 -8.15 -11.13
N ARG A 162 5.19 -8.20 -10.01
CA ARG A 162 4.73 -9.45 -9.38
C ARG A 162 3.69 -10.19 -10.22
N LEU A 163 2.78 -9.46 -10.87
CA LEU A 163 1.83 -10.04 -11.81
C LEU A 163 2.53 -10.62 -13.05
N ALA A 164 3.54 -9.91 -13.57
CA ALA A 164 4.35 -10.38 -14.68
C ALA A 164 5.08 -11.70 -14.37
N GLU A 165 5.67 -11.82 -13.17
CA GLU A 165 6.28 -13.06 -12.69
C GLU A 165 5.30 -14.24 -12.65
N LYS A 166 4.01 -13.96 -12.45
CA LYS A 166 2.91 -14.95 -12.47
C LYS A 166 2.33 -15.18 -13.86
N GLY A 167 2.86 -14.53 -14.90
CA GLY A 167 2.42 -14.66 -16.29
C GLY A 167 1.15 -13.88 -16.64
N VAL A 168 0.78 -12.88 -15.83
CA VAL A 168 -0.40 -12.02 -16.08
C VAL A 168 0.06 -10.74 -16.79
N GLU A 169 0.06 -10.71 -18.13
CA GLU A 169 0.49 -9.53 -18.89
C GLU A 169 -0.27 -9.31 -20.21
N PRO A 170 -0.63 -8.06 -20.58
CA PRO A 170 -0.65 -6.83 -19.75
C PRO A 170 -1.95 -6.70 -18.94
N ALA A 171 -1.86 -6.15 -17.73
CA ALA A 171 -3.03 -5.78 -16.93
C ALA A 171 -3.89 -4.72 -17.66
N GLN A 172 -5.20 -4.94 -17.71
CA GLN A 172 -6.13 -4.09 -18.46
C GLN A 172 -7.18 -3.56 -17.50
N ARG A 173 -7.15 -2.25 -17.24
CA ARG A 173 -8.03 -1.60 -16.26
C ARG A 173 -9.52 -1.74 -16.60
N ASP A 174 -9.89 -1.90 -17.87
CA ASP A 174 -11.27 -2.10 -18.28
C ASP A 174 -11.73 -3.57 -18.16
N GLN A 175 -10.82 -4.49 -17.87
CA GLN A 175 -11.11 -5.89 -17.61
C GLN A 175 -11.14 -6.16 -16.12
N ALA A 176 -12.34 -6.43 -15.61
CA ALA A 176 -12.56 -6.65 -14.20
C ALA A 176 -11.80 -7.87 -13.62
N ILE A 177 -11.50 -8.89 -14.44
CA ILE A 177 -10.61 -9.99 -14.03
C ILE A 177 -9.19 -9.50 -13.71
N HIS A 178 -8.64 -8.59 -14.52
CA HIS A 178 -7.31 -7.99 -14.28
C HIS A 178 -7.34 -7.08 -13.05
N VAL A 179 -8.44 -6.35 -12.83
CA VAL A 179 -8.63 -5.55 -11.61
C VAL A 179 -8.65 -6.43 -10.36
N ALA A 180 -9.40 -7.54 -10.39
CA ALA A 180 -9.46 -8.47 -9.26
C ALA A 180 -8.09 -9.11 -8.96
N LEU A 181 -7.35 -9.52 -9.99
CA LEU A 181 -5.98 -10.02 -9.84
C LEU A 181 -5.06 -8.96 -9.22
N TYR A 182 -5.12 -7.73 -9.72
CA TYR A 182 -4.31 -6.63 -9.20
C TYR A 182 -4.64 -6.30 -7.74
N MET A 183 -5.92 -6.19 -7.38
CA MET A 183 -6.33 -5.91 -6.00
C MET A 183 -5.88 -7.02 -5.04
N ARG A 184 -5.93 -8.29 -5.48
CA ARG A 184 -5.47 -9.42 -4.67
C ARG A 184 -3.96 -9.40 -4.48
N GLU A 185 -3.21 -9.14 -5.56
CA GLU A 185 -1.76 -9.02 -5.49
C GLU A 185 -1.32 -7.86 -4.59
N LEU A 186 -2.01 -6.72 -4.68
CA LEU A 186 -1.78 -5.57 -3.82
C LEU A 186 -2.04 -5.93 -2.35
N ALA A 187 -3.10 -6.67 -2.05
CA ALA A 187 -3.38 -7.10 -0.69
C ALA A 187 -2.31 -8.05 -0.13
N ASP A 188 -1.82 -8.99 -0.94
CA ASP A 188 -0.75 -9.91 -0.55
C ASP A 188 0.55 -9.16 -0.30
N TRP A 189 0.87 -8.17 -1.15
CA TRP A 189 2.02 -7.29 -0.93
C TRP A 189 1.89 -6.47 0.37
N ILE A 190 0.72 -5.92 0.70
CA ILE A 190 0.49 -5.20 1.97
C ILE A 190 0.75 -6.12 3.17
N ASP A 191 0.28 -7.37 3.13
CA ASP A 191 0.53 -8.32 4.22
C ASP A 191 2.02 -8.64 4.39
N GLU A 192 2.76 -8.78 3.29
CA GLU A 192 4.22 -8.94 3.33
C GLU A 192 4.89 -7.72 3.99
N GLN A 193 4.46 -6.50 3.66
CA GLN A 193 4.97 -5.28 4.30
C GLN A 193 4.70 -5.26 5.81
N LEU A 194 3.48 -5.62 6.22
CA LEU A 194 3.10 -5.67 7.64
C LEU A 194 3.93 -6.73 8.41
N GLN A 195 4.15 -7.90 7.81
CA GLN A 195 4.99 -8.94 8.40
C GLN A 195 6.45 -8.50 8.54
N ALA A 196 7.01 -7.85 7.51
CA ALA A 196 8.36 -7.31 7.55
C ALA A 196 8.52 -6.25 8.65
N GLN A 197 7.56 -5.32 8.77
CA GLN A 197 7.55 -4.30 9.84
C GLN A 197 7.50 -4.93 11.23
N ALA A 198 6.68 -5.98 11.42
CA ALA A 198 6.59 -6.70 12.68
C ALA A 198 7.91 -7.42 13.03
N GLN A 199 8.61 -7.98 12.06
CA GLN A 199 9.93 -8.61 12.26
C GLN A 199 11.00 -7.59 12.65
N ILE A 200 11.09 -6.47 11.94
CA ILE A 200 12.01 -5.36 12.25
C ILE A 200 11.76 -4.85 13.67
N SER A 201 10.49 -4.68 14.04
CA SER A 201 10.10 -4.22 15.37
C SER A 201 10.57 -5.17 16.48
N ARG A 202 10.46 -6.49 16.26
CA ARG A 202 10.94 -7.51 17.23
C ARG A 202 12.47 -7.50 17.37
N LEU A 203 13.20 -7.37 16.27
CA LEU A 203 14.67 -7.34 16.28
C LEU A 203 15.23 -6.06 16.92
N SER A 204 14.43 -4.99 16.95
CA SER A 204 14.81 -3.69 17.52
C SER A 204 14.51 -3.58 19.03
N GLN A 205 13.91 -4.61 19.64
CA GLN A 205 13.63 -4.58 21.07
C GLN A 205 14.93 -4.73 21.88
N PRO A 206 15.15 -3.91 22.92
CA PRO A 206 16.33 -4.03 23.76
C PRO A 206 16.35 -5.40 24.45
N LEU A 207 17.54 -6.00 24.52
CA LEU A 207 17.75 -7.28 25.17
C LEU A 207 17.12 -7.27 26.58
N PRO A 208 16.39 -8.33 26.97
CA PRO A 208 15.84 -8.42 28.31
C PRO A 208 16.98 -8.30 29.31
N LYS A 209 16.84 -7.39 30.29
CA LYS A 209 17.82 -7.22 31.36
C LYS A 209 17.94 -8.58 32.07
N THR A 210 19.09 -9.23 31.95
CA THR A 210 19.38 -10.47 32.66
C THR A 210 19.13 -10.21 34.16
N PRO A 211 18.22 -10.96 34.82
CA PRO A 211 18.04 -10.81 36.25
C PRO A 211 19.39 -11.09 36.90
N GLY A 212 19.90 -10.09 37.64
CA GLY A 212 21.18 -10.20 38.32
C GLY A 212 21.17 -11.47 39.17
N ILE A 213 22.08 -12.39 38.85
CA ILE A 213 22.33 -13.56 39.68
C ILE A 213 22.81 -13.02 41.03
N LEU A 214 21.92 -12.98 42.01
CA LEU A 214 22.28 -12.75 43.40
C LEU A 214 23.12 -13.94 43.85
N VAL A 215 24.44 -13.80 43.73
CA VAL A 215 25.40 -14.71 44.37
C VAL A 215 25.19 -14.57 45.87
N GLN A 216 24.43 -15.49 46.46
CA GLN A 216 24.38 -15.66 47.91
C GLN A 216 25.76 -16.16 48.35
N GLN A 217 26.58 -15.24 48.87
CA GLN A 217 27.79 -15.58 49.61
C GLN A 217 27.37 -16.20 50.94
N SER A 218 27.31 -17.53 50.99
CA SER A 218 27.26 -18.27 52.25
C SER A 218 28.62 -18.18 52.91
N VAL A 219 28.75 -17.22 53.83
CA VAL A 219 29.88 -17.11 54.76
C VAL A 219 29.73 -18.24 55.79
N HIS A 220 30.56 -19.29 55.65
CA HIS A 220 30.76 -20.26 56.72
C HIS A 220 31.64 -19.61 57.80
N LEU A 221 31.03 -19.26 58.93
CA LEU A 221 31.76 -19.00 60.17
C LEU A 221 32.01 -20.36 60.87
N THR A 222 33.27 -20.52 61.27
CA THR A 222 33.90 -21.60 62.04
C THR A 222 33.15 -22.01 63.29
#